data_AF-A0AB39JEC5-F1
#
_entry.id   AF-A0AB39JEC5-F1
#
_cell.length_a   1.000
_cell.length_b   1.000
_cell.length_c   1.000
_cell.angle_alpha   90.00
_cell.angle_beta   90.00
_cell.angle_gamma   90.00
#
_symmetry.space_group_name_H-M   'P 1'
#
loop_
_entity.id
_entity.type
_entity.pdbx_description
1 polymer ?
#
loop_
_entity_poly.entity_id
_entity_poly.type
_entity_poly.pdbx_seq_one_letter_code
_entity_poly.pdbx_strand_id
1 'polypeptide(L)'
;MATPNIGFDPQAFRTALGTFTTGVTIITTQAEDGSPVGITANSFNSVSLNPPLVLWSLSKKARSLPVFSNGKHWNVHVLSTEQEQLSGRFATQGEDKFAEIQFDNGVSEAPLLQDCTARFQCRTAFQYEGGDHVIFVGEVLAFDHSERAPLAFQSGQYALATRKPRSELRLATTPPPPECSYTEDLLGYLLGRAHYQLLNALRLLLNNQQLDEQAFFILSVLCIRDNLSLEEINTFVSYTGHQVTLPSMRFLERQNLVAIEGDAGQLRFVLTANGREASLQQLALAKLVEEDLAAKLGPADAQALKVLLKRLIVVSDPGLPDLWAPR
;
A
#
# COMPACT_ATOMS: atom_id res chain seq x y z
N MET A 1 37.64 30.04 -2.52
CA MET A 1 37.94 28.63 -2.15
C MET A 1 37.62 27.77 -3.35
N ALA A 2 38.55 26.90 -3.75
CA ALA A 2 38.44 26.12 -4.98
C ALA A 2 37.23 25.19 -4.95
N THR A 3 36.40 25.22 -5.99
CA THR A 3 35.42 24.17 -6.29
C THR A 3 36.17 22.86 -6.45
N PRO A 4 35.86 21.79 -5.70
CA PRO A 4 36.51 20.50 -5.92
C PRO A 4 36.19 20.03 -7.33
N ASN A 5 37.25 19.73 -8.09
CA ASN A 5 37.16 19.13 -9.41
C ASN A 5 36.74 17.67 -9.23
N ILE A 6 35.43 17.38 -9.29
CA ILE A 6 34.95 16.00 -9.28
C ILE A 6 35.27 15.45 -10.67
N GLY A 7 36.28 14.57 -10.76
CA GLY A 7 36.70 13.92 -12.00
C GLY A 7 35.68 12.93 -12.58
N PHE A 8 34.43 12.98 -12.14
CA PHE A 8 33.33 12.12 -12.56
C PHE A 8 32.00 12.88 -12.47
N ASP A 9 31.06 12.50 -13.34
CA ASP A 9 29.74 13.15 -13.46
C ASP A 9 28.92 13.00 -12.15
N PRO A 10 28.51 14.12 -11.51
CA PRO A 10 27.67 14.08 -10.31
C PRO A 10 26.35 13.35 -10.50
N GLN A 11 25.77 13.39 -11.70
CA GLN A 11 24.52 12.69 -11.99
C GLN A 11 24.75 11.17 -12.04
N ALA A 12 25.81 10.71 -12.70
CA ALA A 12 26.23 9.31 -12.66
C ALA A 12 26.50 8.83 -11.22
N PHE A 13 27.17 9.63 -10.40
CA PHE A 13 27.42 9.31 -8.99
C PHE A 13 26.11 9.18 -8.20
N ARG A 14 25.16 10.11 -8.39
CA ARG A 14 23.83 10.04 -7.76
C ARG A 14 23.04 8.80 -8.20
N THR A 15 23.11 8.45 -9.48
CA THR A 15 22.47 7.24 -10.01
C THR A 15 23.06 5.99 -9.37
N ALA A 16 24.38 5.91 -9.22
CA ALA A 16 25.05 4.79 -8.56
C ALA A 16 24.64 4.68 -7.08
N LEU A 17 24.59 5.79 -6.33
CA LEU A 17 24.09 5.82 -4.96
C LEU A 17 22.63 5.35 -4.84
N GLY A 18 21.80 5.66 -5.84
CA GLY A 18 20.40 5.23 -5.89
C GLY A 18 20.22 3.71 -5.93
N THR A 19 21.24 2.94 -6.30
CA THR A 19 21.16 1.47 -6.30
C THR A 19 21.07 0.87 -4.89
N PHE A 20 21.57 1.60 -3.88
CA PHE A 20 21.44 1.21 -2.48
C PHE A 20 20.01 1.49 -2.01
N THR A 21 19.26 0.41 -1.76
CA THR A 21 17.87 0.52 -1.31
C THR A 21 17.81 1.02 0.12
N THR A 22 16.98 2.01 0.37
CA THR A 22 16.78 2.63 1.69
C THR A 22 15.31 2.62 2.06
N GLY A 23 15.02 2.69 3.35
CA GLY A 23 13.69 3.15 3.79
C GLY A 23 13.54 4.65 3.55
N VAL A 24 12.30 5.13 3.55
CA VAL A 24 12.01 6.56 3.50
C VAL A 24 11.70 7.06 4.91
N THR A 25 12.31 8.18 5.31
CA THR A 25 12.04 8.80 6.60
C THR A 25 11.56 10.23 6.48
N ILE A 26 10.78 10.70 7.45
CA ILE A 26 10.57 12.12 7.69
C ILE A 26 11.23 12.49 9.01
N ILE A 27 12.11 13.48 8.97
CA ILE A 27 12.72 14.04 10.17
C ILE A 27 11.95 15.29 10.54
N THR A 28 11.48 15.38 11.79
CA THR A 28 10.78 16.56 12.31
C THR A 28 11.54 17.17 13.48
N THR A 29 11.33 18.46 13.67
CA THR A 29 11.76 19.24 14.84
C THR A 29 10.78 20.41 15.03
N GLN A 30 11.05 21.26 16.01
CA GLN A 30 10.29 22.46 16.28
C GLN A 30 11.21 23.68 16.24
N ALA A 31 10.73 24.77 15.64
CA ALA A 31 11.42 26.05 15.69
C ALA A 31 11.22 26.76 17.04
N GLU A 32 12.00 27.81 17.28
CA GLU A 32 11.95 28.57 18.54
C GLU A 32 10.59 29.22 18.81
N ASP A 33 9.85 29.55 17.75
CA ASP A 33 8.49 30.09 17.82
C ASP A 33 7.40 29.01 18.01
N GLY A 34 7.80 27.74 18.15
CA GLY A 34 6.90 26.60 18.29
C GLY A 34 6.41 26.02 16.97
N SER A 35 6.76 26.61 15.82
CA SER A 35 6.31 26.12 14.53
C SER A 35 6.94 24.76 14.17
N PRO A 36 6.15 23.83 13.60
CA PRO A 36 6.65 22.51 13.23
C PRO A 36 7.52 22.59 11.96
N VAL A 37 8.65 21.88 11.97
CA VAL A 37 9.57 21.80 10.83
C VAL A 37 9.82 20.34 10.49
N GLY A 38 9.79 20.00 9.20
CA GLY A 38 10.04 18.63 8.78
C GLY A 38 10.52 18.51 7.35
N ILE A 39 11.25 17.41 7.11
CA ILE A 39 11.86 17.12 5.81
C ILE A 39 11.92 15.61 5.57
N THR A 40 11.63 15.21 4.34
CA THR A 40 11.87 13.83 3.88
C THR A 40 13.37 13.59 3.71
N ALA A 41 13.87 12.50 4.28
CA ALA A 41 15.25 12.06 4.17
C ALA A 41 15.34 10.55 3.95
N ASN A 42 16.29 10.12 3.15
CA ASN A 42 16.67 8.71 3.00
C ASN A 42 18.15 8.47 3.33
N SER A 43 18.80 9.46 3.95
CA SER A 43 20.18 9.39 4.47
C SER A 43 20.27 8.84 5.89
N PHE A 44 19.14 8.43 6.47
CA PHE A 44 19.05 7.89 7.83
C PHE A 44 19.75 6.53 7.95
N ASN A 45 20.47 6.31 9.07
CA ASN A 45 21.04 5.01 9.41
C ASN A 45 21.27 4.85 10.93
N SER A 46 21.38 3.60 11.39
CA SER A 46 21.79 3.27 12.76
C SER A 46 23.31 3.39 12.93
N VAL A 47 23.76 3.84 14.10
CA VAL A 47 25.19 4.04 14.41
C VAL A 47 25.67 3.14 15.54
N SER A 48 24.94 3.12 16.66
CA SER A 48 25.35 2.41 17.88
C SER A 48 24.14 1.89 18.65
N LEU A 49 24.31 0.75 19.32
CA LEU A 49 23.29 0.20 20.24
C LEU A 49 23.50 0.67 21.69
N ASN A 50 24.75 0.91 22.12
CA ASN A 50 25.06 1.41 23.46
C ASN A 50 26.24 2.41 23.43
N PRO A 51 25.99 3.73 23.59
CA PRO A 51 24.67 4.36 23.70
C PRO A 51 23.86 4.21 22.39
N PRO A 52 22.52 4.27 22.44
CA PRO A 52 21.68 4.12 21.25
C PRO A 52 21.78 5.36 20.36
N LEU A 53 22.52 5.27 19.26
CA LEU A 53 22.78 6.38 18.35
C LEU A 53 22.28 6.08 16.93
N VAL A 54 21.70 7.09 16.31
CA VAL A 54 21.31 7.12 14.90
C VAL A 54 21.86 8.37 14.22
N LEU A 55 21.93 8.38 12.89
CA LEU A 55 22.35 9.55 12.13
C LEU A 55 21.49 9.79 10.90
N TRP A 56 21.57 11.01 10.37
CA TRP A 56 21.09 11.39 9.05
C TRP A 56 21.85 12.62 8.55
N SER A 57 21.72 12.94 7.26
CA SER A 57 22.41 14.07 6.63
C SER A 57 21.44 15.07 6.03
N LEU A 58 21.63 16.36 6.35
CA LEU A 58 20.82 17.48 5.84
C LEU A 58 21.66 18.38 4.95
N SER A 59 21.13 18.76 3.79
CA SER A 59 21.83 19.67 2.87
C SER A 59 22.07 21.03 3.53
N LYS A 60 23.27 21.59 3.33
CA LYS A 60 23.60 22.95 3.79
C LYS A 60 22.76 24.04 3.13
N LYS A 61 22.09 23.72 2.01
CA LYS A 61 21.17 24.61 1.29
C LYS A 61 19.72 24.52 1.80
N ALA A 62 19.43 23.61 2.73
CA ALA A 62 18.08 23.45 3.25
C ALA A 62 17.67 24.64 4.12
N ARG A 63 16.49 25.21 3.87
CA ARG A 63 15.93 26.31 4.69
C ARG A 63 15.71 25.91 6.15
N SER A 64 15.51 24.63 6.41
CA SER A 64 15.33 24.06 7.75
C SER A 64 16.64 23.88 8.52
N LEU A 65 17.81 24.06 7.89
CA LEU A 65 19.11 23.82 8.54
C LEU A 65 19.28 24.62 9.85
N PRO A 66 18.99 25.95 9.91
CA PRO A 66 19.17 26.69 11.16
C PRO A 66 18.32 26.13 12.31
N VAL A 67 17.11 25.67 11.99
CA VAL A 67 16.17 25.08 12.96
C VAL A 67 16.74 23.77 13.51
N PHE A 68 17.21 22.87 12.65
CA PHE A 68 17.82 21.61 13.10
C PHE A 68 19.16 21.81 13.82
N SER A 69 19.98 22.77 13.39
CA SER A 69 21.28 23.05 14.01
C SER A 69 21.15 23.63 15.41
N ASN A 70 20.14 24.48 15.67
CA ASN A 70 19.86 25.05 16.99
C ASN A 70 18.95 24.15 17.83
N GLY A 71 18.14 23.31 17.19
CA GLY A 71 17.19 22.40 17.81
C GLY A 71 17.86 21.31 18.64
N LYS A 72 17.32 21.07 19.85
CA LYS A 72 17.83 20.04 20.77
C LYS A 72 17.26 18.66 20.50
N HIS A 73 16.01 18.60 20.03
CA HIS A 73 15.29 17.35 19.81
C HIS A 73 14.75 17.28 18.39
N TRP A 74 14.73 16.07 17.86
CA TRP A 74 14.15 15.75 16.56
C TRP A 74 13.68 14.31 16.55
N ASN A 75 12.66 14.05 15.74
CA ASN A 75 12.07 12.72 15.61
C ASN A 75 12.36 12.18 14.20
N VAL A 76 12.67 10.89 14.11
CA VAL A 76 12.75 10.12 12.87
C VAL A 76 11.49 9.30 12.72
N HIS A 77 10.85 9.40 11.56
CA HIS A 77 9.67 8.62 11.23
C HIS A 77 9.98 7.73 10.04
N VAL A 78 10.09 6.42 10.23
CA VAL A 78 10.23 5.46 9.14
C VAL A 78 8.85 5.22 8.54
N LEU A 79 8.64 5.67 7.31
CA LEU A 79 7.33 5.72 6.69
C LEU A 79 6.82 4.33 6.29
N SER A 80 5.51 4.14 6.38
CA SER A 80 4.84 2.95 5.85
C SER A 80 4.52 3.09 4.37
N THR A 81 4.17 1.98 3.71
CA THR A 81 3.78 1.93 2.29
C THR A 81 2.62 2.86 1.94
N GLU A 82 1.72 3.14 2.89
CA GLU A 82 0.56 4.02 2.69
C GLU A 82 0.93 5.51 2.71
N GLN A 83 2.14 5.85 3.17
CA GLN A 83 2.58 7.23 3.41
C GLN A 83 3.40 7.82 2.25
N GLU A 84 3.26 7.29 1.03
CA GLU A 84 3.94 7.81 -0.17
C GLU A 84 3.62 9.29 -0.43
N GLN A 85 2.34 9.66 -0.33
CA GLN A 85 1.90 11.05 -0.50
C GLN A 85 2.52 11.98 0.56
N LEU A 86 2.63 11.49 1.80
CA LEU A 86 3.25 12.21 2.90
C LEU A 86 4.75 12.43 2.65
N SER A 87 5.45 11.42 2.17
CA SER A 87 6.85 11.53 1.73
C SER A 87 7.02 12.64 0.68
N GLY A 88 6.16 12.66 -0.34
CA GLY A 88 6.16 13.69 -1.38
C GLY A 88 5.92 15.09 -0.82
N ARG A 89 4.94 15.24 0.08
CA ARG A 89 4.60 16.51 0.75
C ARG A 89 5.78 17.08 1.54
N PHE A 90 6.54 16.25 2.24
CA PHE A 90 7.68 16.70 3.05
C PHE A 90 8.96 16.91 2.23
N ALA A 91 9.05 16.35 1.01
CA ALA A 91 10.16 16.53 0.09
C ALA A 91 10.12 17.86 -0.69
N THR A 92 8.94 18.47 -0.87
CA THR A 92 8.79 19.75 -1.57
C THR A 92 9.18 20.94 -0.69
N GLN A 93 9.44 22.10 -1.30
CA GLN A 93 9.54 23.37 -0.59
C GLN A 93 8.16 24.03 -0.55
N GLY A 94 7.79 24.64 0.56
CA GLY A 94 6.51 25.35 0.68
C GLY A 94 6.05 25.51 2.11
N GLU A 95 5.04 26.35 2.27
CA GLU A 95 4.27 26.48 3.50
C GLU A 95 3.28 25.31 3.62
N ASP A 96 2.74 25.12 4.82
CA ASP A 96 1.63 24.21 5.07
C ASP A 96 1.90 22.69 4.89
N LYS A 97 3.12 22.23 5.16
CA LYS A 97 3.46 20.79 5.17
C LYS A 97 2.72 20.00 6.25
N PHE A 98 2.21 20.69 7.26
CA PHE A 98 1.65 20.10 8.47
C PHE A 98 0.13 20.28 8.61
N ALA A 99 -0.55 21.01 7.72
CA ALA A 99 -2.02 21.07 7.72
C ALA A 99 -2.64 19.68 7.75
N GLU A 100 -3.67 19.53 8.59
CA GLU A 100 -4.51 18.33 8.70
C GLU A 100 -3.74 17.07 9.11
N ILE A 101 -2.50 17.21 9.61
CA ILE A 101 -1.74 16.09 10.16
C ILE A 101 -1.96 16.05 11.68
N GLN A 102 -2.37 14.90 12.19
CA GLN A 102 -2.44 14.63 13.61
C GLN A 102 -1.06 14.21 14.14
N PHE A 103 -0.73 14.69 15.34
CA PHE A 103 0.50 14.33 16.05
C PHE A 103 0.17 13.62 17.36
N ASP A 104 1.01 12.65 17.70
CA ASP A 104 1.05 12.11 19.04
C ASP A 104 1.93 12.99 19.94
N ASN A 105 1.76 12.85 21.26
CA ASN A 105 2.67 13.44 22.23
C ASN A 105 3.95 12.60 22.32
N GLY A 106 5.11 13.28 22.29
CA GLY A 106 6.42 12.65 22.44
C GLY A 106 7.15 13.06 23.72
N VAL A 107 8.41 12.68 23.82
CA VAL A 107 9.37 13.12 24.87
C VAL A 107 9.72 14.61 24.77
N SER A 108 9.38 15.23 23.65
CA SER A 108 9.58 16.66 23.37
C SER A 108 8.42 17.19 22.54
N GLU A 109 8.38 18.52 22.36
CA GLU A 109 7.39 19.22 21.54
C GLU A 109 7.62 19.08 20.02
N ALA A 110 8.66 18.34 19.59
CA ALA A 110 8.86 18.04 18.18
C ALA A 110 7.71 17.16 17.65
N PRO A 111 7.14 17.46 16.46
CA PRO A 111 5.99 16.72 15.94
C PRO A 111 6.26 15.21 15.84
N LEU A 112 5.36 14.39 16.36
CA LEU A 112 5.43 12.92 16.27
C LEU A 112 4.32 12.41 15.35
N LEU A 113 4.69 12.04 14.12
CA LEU A 113 3.75 11.57 13.10
C LEU A 113 3.17 10.21 13.46
N GLN A 114 1.92 9.97 13.06
CA GLN A 114 1.20 8.71 13.25
C GLN A 114 1.44 7.75 12.07
N ASP A 115 1.00 6.50 12.25
CA ASP A 115 0.94 5.45 11.22
C ASP A 115 2.26 5.03 10.56
N CYS A 116 3.39 5.42 11.13
CA CYS A 116 4.71 5.02 10.67
C CYS A 116 5.04 3.56 11.01
N THR A 117 5.97 2.96 10.27
CA THR A 117 6.53 1.63 10.58
C THR A 117 7.34 1.67 11.87
N ALA A 118 8.13 2.72 12.07
CA ALA A 118 8.89 2.94 13.30
C ALA A 118 9.10 4.43 13.55
N ARG A 119 9.25 4.81 14.82
CA ARG A 119 9.54 6.18 15.23
C ARG A 119 10.67 6.19 16.25
N PHE A 120 11.60 7.12 16.08
CA PHE A 120 12.72 7.32 17.00
C PHE A 120 12.71 8.77 17.45
N GLN A 121 12.65 8.99 18.76
CA GLN A 121 12.64 10.32 19.36
C GLN A 121 14.03 10.60 19.91
N CYS A 122 14.71 11.60 19.34
CA CYS A 122 16.14 11.79 19.51
C CYS A 122 16.48 13.13 20.14
N ARG A 123 17.59 13.17 20.87
CA ARG A 123 18.30 14.41 21.21
C ARG A 123 19.56 14.51 20.37
N THR A 124 19.86 15.70 19.85
CA THR A 124 21.12 15.95 19.12
C THR A 124 22.32 15.69 20.04
N ALA A 125 23.14 14.72 19.68
CA ALA A 125 24.38 14.39 20.38
C ALA A 125 25.58 15.07 19.71
N PHE A 126 25.68 14.99 18.37
CA PHE A 126 26.79 15.57 17.62
C PHE A 126 26.33 16.11 16.26
N GLN A 127 27.06 17.09 15.74
CA GLN A 127 26.93 17.60 14.38
C GLN A 127 28.32 17.59 13.72
N TYR A 128 28.40 17.06 12.50
CA TYR A 128 29.66 16.99 11.75
C TYR A 128 29.51 17.59 10.35
N GLU A 129 30.58 18.20 9.88
CA GLU A 129 30.71 18.66 8.51
C GLU A 129 30.81 17.47 7.55
N GLY A 130 29.91 17.37 6.56
CA GLY A 130 29.82 16.28 5.60
C GLY A 130 29.81 16.77 4.15
N GLY A 131 30.80 17.58 3.78
CA GLY A 131 30.87 18.18 2.44
C GLY A 131 29.78 19.24 2.23
N ASP A 132 28.83 19.00 1.33
CA ASP A 132 27.68 19.87 1.08
C ASP A 132 26.48 19.59 2.01
N HIS A 133 26.64 18.67 2.96
CA HIS A 133 25.67 18.33 4.01
C HIS A 133 26.26 18.53 5.41
N VAL A 134 25.38 18.60 6.41
CA VAL A 134 25.70 18.45 7.83
C VAL A 134 25.16 17.09 8.27
N ILE A 135 25.99 16.32 8.96
CA ILE A 135 25.62 15.01 9.53
C ILE A 135 25.16 15.25 10.96
N PHE A 136 23.92 14.89 11.25
CA PHE A 136 23.34 14.94 12.59
C PHE A 136 23.40 13.55 13.21
N VAL A 137 23.99 13.44 14.40
CA VAL A 137 23.97 12.23 15.22
C VAL A 137 23.08 12.48 16.43
N GLY A 138 22.12 11.60 16.63
CA GLY A 138 21.14 11.68 17.71
C GLY A 138 21.21 10.50 18.65
N GLU A 139 21.09 10.79 19.95
CA GLU A 139 20.83 9.79 20.98
C GLU A 139 19.33 9.51 21.05
N VAL A 140 18.95 8.24 20.89
CA VAL A 140 17.55 7.82 20.94
C VAL A 140 17.08 7.77 22.40
N LEU A 141 16.09 8.58 22.73
CA LEU A 141 15.49 8.68 24.06
C LEU A 141 14.27 7.77 24.22
N ALA A 142 13.49 7.61 23.15
CA ALA A 142 12.34 6.72 23.07
C ALA A 142 12.15 6.23 21.64
N PHE A 143 11.57 5.05 21.47
CA PHE A 143 11.21 4.52 20.15
C PHE A 143 9.98 3.62 20.25
N ASP A 144 9.28 3.48 19.13
CA ASP A 144 8.20 2.52 18.95
C ASP A 144 8.19 2.00 17.50
N HIS A 145 7.47 0.90 17.28
CA HIS A 145 7.29 0.34 15.94
C HIS A 145 5.88 -0.26 15.79
N SER A 146 5.47 -0.45 14.54
CA SER A 146 4.25 -1.14 14.14
C SER A 146 4.56 -2.29 13.16
N GLU A 147 3.55 -3.11 12.86
CA GLU A 147 3.65 -4.20 11.87
C GLU A 147 3.45 -3.74 10.41
N ARG A 148 3.36 -2.42 10.18
CA ARG A 148 3.14 -1.84 8.85
C ARG A 148 4.37 -2.03 7.97
N ALA A 149 4.14 -2.35 6.69
CA ALA A 149 5.21 -2.50 5.72
C ALA A 149 5.95 -1.17 5.49
N PRO A 150 7.29 -1.16 5.48
CA PRO A 150 8.05 0.06 5.25
C PRO A 150 8.01 0.50 3.78
N LEU A 151 7.94 1.81 3.56
CA LEU A 151 8.14 2.41 2.24
C LEU A 151 9.62 2.33 1.87
N ALA A 152 9.93 1.66 0.76
CA ALA A 152 11.29 1.57 0.24
C ALA A 152 11.52 2.60 -0.89
N PHE A 153 12.77 3.01 -1.05
CA PHE A 153 13.20 3.88 -2.14
C PHE A 153 14.46 3.30 -2.78
N GLN A 154 14.40 3.12 -4.10
CA GLN A 154 15.48 2.54 -4.90
C GLN A 154 15.47 3.16 -6.30
N SER A 155 16.66 3.49 -6.81
CA SER A 155 16.88 3.98 -8.17
C SER A 155 15.98 5.17 -8.56
N GLY A 156 15.68 6.04 -7.59
CA GLY A 156 14.86 7.24 -7.80
C GLY A 156 13.35 6.98 -7.82
N GLN A 157 12.89 5.79 -7.43
CA GLN A 157 11.48 5.39 -7.40
C GLN A 157 11.12 4.80 -6.04
N TYR A 158 9.85 4.94 -5.65
CA TYR A 158 9.31 4.17 -4.52
C TYR A 158 9.21 2.69 -4.89
N ALA A 159 9.45 1.84 -3.91
CA ALA A 159 9.45 0.39 -4.05
C ALA A 159 8.74 -0.26 -2.86
N LEU A 160 8.36 -1.53 -3.04
CA LEU A 160 7.78 -2.36 -2.00
C LEU A 160 8.82 -3.38 -1.54
N ALA A 161 9.06 -3.44 -0.23
CA ALA A 161 9.87 -4.49 0.37
C ALA A 161 8.98 -5.72 0.63
N THR A 162 9.20 -6.80 -0.13
CA THR A 162 8.58 -8.10 0.13
C THR A 162 9.54 -9.00 0.89
N ARG A 163 9.03 -9.84 1.80
CA ARG A 163 9.87 -10.82 2.48
C ARG A 163 10.37 -11.85 1.48
N LYS A 164 11.66 -12.21 1.59
CA LYS A 164 12.17 -13.40 0.91
C LYS A 164 11.66 -14.63 1.68
N PRO A 165 11.13 -15.65 0.99
CA PRO A 165 10.76 -16.89 1.67
C PRO A 165 12.00 -17.52 2.29
N ARG A 166 11.85 -18.10 3.50
CA ARG A 166 12.98 -18.70 4.25
C ARG A 166 13.54 -19.96 3.57
N SER A 167 12.75 -20.58 2.71
CA SER A 167 13.10 -21.72 1.88
C SER A 167 12.58 -21.49 0.47
N GLU A 168 13.13 -22.21 -0.51
CA GLU A 168 12.59 -22.23 -1.87
C GLU A 168 11.11 -22.62 -1.82
N LEU A 169 10.26 -21.81 -2.43
CA LEU A 169 8.83 -22.10 -2.56
C LEU A 169 8.65 -23.00 -3.76
N ARG A 170 8.43 -24.29 -3.52
CA ARG A 170 8.01 -25.24 -4.56
C ARG A 170 6.58 -25.69 -4.32
N LEU A 171 5.80 -25.75 -5.39
CA LEU A 171 4.44 -26.29 -5.35
C LEU A 171 4.44 -27.80 -5.66
N ALA A 172 5.44 -28.27 -6.41
CA ALA A 172 5.67 -29.64 -6.81
C ALA A 172 6.58 -30.35 -5.81
N THR A 173 6.25 -31.61 -5.54
CA THR A 173 7.07 -32.50 -4.71
C THR A 173 8.23 -33.14 -5.48
N THR A 174 8.32 -32.92 -6.80
CA THR A 174 9.32 -33.51 -7.70
C THR A 174 10.10 -32.42 -8.46
N PRO A 175 11.31 -32.72 -8.96
CA PRO A 175 12.10 -31.76 -9.74
C PRO A 175 11.35 -31.26 -10.98
N PRO A 176 11.58 -30.01 -11.42
CA PRO A 176 10.92 -29.46 -12.58
C PRO A 176 11.31 -30.24 -13.85
N PRO A 177 10.36 -30.49 -14.77
CA PRO A 177 10.64 -31.03 -16.10
C PRO A 177 11.55 -30.07 -16.92
N PRO A 178 12.20 -30.53 -18.00
CA PRO A 178 13.12 -29.72 -18.80
C PRO A 178 12.48 -28.41 -19.34
N GLU A 179 13.31 -27.42 -19.68
CA GLU A 179 13.02 -25.99 -19.94
C GLU A 179 11.84 -25.68 -20.90
N CYS A 180 11.31 -26.65 -21.64
CA CYS A 180 10.16 -26.51 -22.55
C CYS A 180 8.84 -27.07 -21.96
N SER A 181 8.65 -27.08 -20.64
CA SER A 181 7.44 -27.58 -19.99
C SER A 181 6.69 -26.49 -19.22
N TYR A 182 5.38 -26.66 -19.03
CA TYR A 182 4.59 -25.83 -18.13
C TYR A 182 5.15 -25.98 -16.71
N THR A 183 5.84 -24.97 -16.21
CA THR A 183 6.38 -24.96 -14.85
C THR A 183 5.37 -24.40 -13.85
N GLU A 184 5.60 -24.71 -12.58
CA GLU A 184 4.82 -24.14 -11.47
C GLU A 184 5.00 -22.63 -11.31
N ASP A 185 6.04 -22.06 -11.93
CA ASP A 185 6.35 -20.62 -11.93
C ASP A 185 5.62 -19.83 -13.02
N LEU A 186 4.85 -20.50 -13.89
CA LEU A 186 4.11 -19.81 -14.93
C LEU A 186 3.08 -18.85 -14.30
N LEU A 187 3.22 -17.55 -14.58
CA LEU A 187 2.36 -16.51 -13.97
C LEU A 187 0.86 -16.79 -14.15
N GLY A 188 0.44 -17.23 -15.35
CA GLY A 188 -0.96 -17.57 -15.61
C GLY A 188 -1.47 -18.76 -14.77
N TYR A 189 -0.61 -19.75 -14.52
CA TYR A 189 -0.93 -20.88 -13.65
C TYR A 189 -1.07 -20.41 -12.19
N LEU A 190 -0.13 -19.61 -11.70
CA LEU A 190 -0.15 -19.07 -10.34
C LEU A 190 -1.41 -18.22 -10.10
N LEU A 191 -1.75 -17.32 -11.02
CA LEU A 191 -2.95 -16.49 -10.94
C LEU A 191 -4.24 -17.33 -10.94
N GLY A 192 -4.35 -18.27 -11.89
CA GLY A 192 -5.52 -19.14 -12.00
C GLY A 192 -5.70 -20.03 -10.76
N ARG A 193 -4.61 -20.65 -10.28
CA ARG A 193 -4.63 -21.50 -9.08
C ARG A 193 -4.97 -20.70 -7.82
N ALA A 194 -4.36 -19.53 -7.62
CA ALA A 194 -4.62 -18.67 -6.48
C ALA A 194 -6.07 -18.18 -6.46
N HIS A 195 -6.58 -17.70 -7.61
CA HIS A 195 -7.97 -17.28 -7.76
C HIS A 195 -8.94 -18.43 -7.43
N TYR A 196 -8.72 -19.61 -8.01
CA TYR A 196 -9.56 -20.78 -7.76
C TYR A 196 -9.60 -21.18 -6.27
N GLN A 197 -8.43 -21.18 -5.59
CA GLN A 197 -8.35 -21.55 -4.17
C GLN A 197 -9.05 -20.52 -3.27
N LEU A 198 -8.87 -19.22 -3.54
CA LEU A 198 -9.54 -18.14 -2.82
C LEU A 198 -11.06 -18.25 -2.96
N LEU A 199 -11.53 -18.43 -4.19
CA LEU A 199 -12.94 -18.55 -4.49
C LEU A 199 -13.53 -19.84 -3.92
N ASN A 200 -12.80 -20.95 -3.89
CA ASN A 200 -13.24 -22.18 -3.22
C ASN A 200 -13.46 -21.98 -1.72
N ALA A 201 -12.57 -21.26 -1.04
CA ALA A 201 -12.75 -20.92 0.37
C ALA A 201 -14.03 -20.08 0.58
N LEU A 202 -14.28 -19.11 -0.30
CA LEU A 202 -15.50 -18.32 -0.28
C LEU A 202 -16.75 -19.17 -0.55
N ARG A 203 -16.74 -20.05 -1.57
CA ARG A 203 -17.86 -20.96 -1.89
C ARG A 203 -18.24 -21.83 -0.69
N LEU A 204 -17.27 -22.38 0.03
CA LEU A 204 -17.52 -23.18 1.23
C LEU A 204 -18.27 -22.39 2.31
N LEU A 205 -17.99 -21.09 2.45
CA LEU A 205 -18.69 -20.22 3.40
C LEU A 205 -20.08 -19.78 2.89
N LEU A 206 -20.23 -19.60 1.57
CA LEU A 206 -21.49 -19.20 0.93
C LEU A 206 -22.53 -20.32 0.84
N ASN A 207 -22.11 -21.60 0.91
CA ASN A 207 -23.02 -22.75 0.82
C ASN A 207 -24.21 -22.70 1.79
N ASN A 208 -24.09 -21.96 2.90
CA ASN A 208 -25.18 -21.76 3.87
C ASN A 208 -26.32 -20.87 3.35
N GLN A 209 -26.12 -20.11 2.26
CA GLN A 209 -27.11 -19.16 1.73
C GLN A 209 -27.88 -19.67 0.49
N GLN A 210 -27.61 -20.90 0.02
CA GLN A 210 -28.21 -21.44 -1.23
C GLN A 210 -28.01 -20.54 -2.46
N LEU A 211 -26.94 -19.75 -2.46
CA LEU A 211 -26.55 -18.91 -3.58
C LEU A 211 -25.43 -19.59 -4.35
N ASP A 212 -25.55 -19.58 -5.67
CA ASP A 212 -24.46 -19.99 -6.54
C ASP A 212 -23.45 -18.85 -6.73
N GLU A 213 -22.33 -19.17 -7.36
CA GLU A 213 -21.28 -18.19 -7.65
C GLU A 213 -21.75 -17.07 -8.59
N GLN A 214 -22.66 -17.38 -9.51
CA GLN A 214 -23.22 -16.38 -10.41
C GLN A 214 -24.01 -15.33 -9.63
N ALA A 215 -24.82 -15.76 -8.64
CA ALA A 215 -25.52 -14.87 -7.72
C ALA A 215 -24.55 -13.96 -6.95
N PHE A 216 -23.41 -14.49 -6.48
CA PHE A 216 -22.37 -13.68 -5.81
C PHE A 216 -21.87 -12.53 -6.71
N PHE A 217 -21.51 -12.82 -7.97
CA PHE A 217 -21.05 -11.77 -8.88
C PHE A 217 -22.12 -10.73 -9.16
N ILE A 218 -23.37 -11.15 -9.42
CA ILE A 218 -24.49 -10.23 -9.66
C ILE A 218 -24.71 -9.31 -8.45
N LEU A 219 -24.81 -9.89 -7.25
CA LEU A 219 -25.04 -9.15 -6.02
C LEU A 219 -23.88 -8.21 -5.67
N SER A 220 -22.64 -8.59 -5.97
CA SER A 220 -21.46 -7.73 -5.79
C SER A 220 -21.51 -6.47 -6.68
N VAL A 221 -21.90 -6.63 -7.95
CA VAL A 221 -22.04 -5.51 -8.90
C VAL A 221 -23.19 -4.60 -8.48
N LEU A 222 -24.36 -5.18 -8.20
CA LEU A 222 -25.54 -4.39 -7.81
C LEU A 222 -25.37 -3.69 -6.45
N CYS A 223 -24.54 -4.23 -5.56
CA CYS A 223 -24.21 -3.59 -4.28
C CYS A 223 -23.36 -2.32 -4.47
N ILE A 224 -22.58 -2.24 -5.55
CA ILE A 224 -21.77 -1.07 -5.88
C ILE A 224 -22.59 -0.10 -6.75
N ARG A 225 -23.36 -0.63 -7.72
CA ARG A 225 -24.21 0.14 -8.63
C ARG A 225 -25.59 -0.47 -8.79
N ASP A 226 -26.62 0.24 -8.35
CA ASP A 226 -28.02 -0.21 -8.39
C ASP A 226 -28.72 0.15 -9.71
N ASN A 227 -29.92 -0.34 -10.03
CA ASN A 227 -30.68 0.10 -11.23
C ASN A 227 -29.92 -0.08 -12.57
N LEU A 228 -29.35 -1.27 -12.80
CA LEU A 228 -28.62 -1.61 -14.02
C LEU A 228 -29.49 -2.43 -15.00
N SER A 229 -29.18 -2.38 -16.28
CA SER A 229 -29.72 -3.27 -17.31
C SER A 229 -28.97 -4.61 -17.31
N LEU A 230 -29.54 -5.63 -17.96
CA LEU A 230 -28.88 -6.93 -18.11
C LEU A 230 -27.56 -6.83 -18.88
N GLU A 231 -27.49 -5.94 -19.87
CA GLU A 231 -26.29 -5.69 -20.67
C GLU A 231 -25.19 -5.05 -19.81
N GLU A 232 -25.53 -4.01 -19.04
CA GLU A 232 -24.60 -3.35 -18.12
C GLU A 232 -24.03 -4.32 -17.09
N ILE A 233 -24.88 -5.16 -16.47
CA ILE A 233 -24.44 -6.20 -15.54
C ILE A 233 -23.45 -7.15 -16.21
N ASN A 234 -23.77 -7.65 -17.42
CA ASN A 234 -22.88 -8.54 -18.17
C ASN A 234 -21.55 -7.90 -18.54
N THR A 235 -21.53 -6.59 -18.83
CA THR A 235 -20.28 -5.86 -19.06
C THR A 235 -19.41 -5.88 -17.80
N PHE A 236 -19.98 -5.57 -16.63
CA PHE A 236 -19.25 -5.55 -15.37
C PHE A 236 -18.75 -6.93 -14.91
N VAL A 237 -19.50 -8.00 -15.16
CA VAL A 237 -19.08 -9.36 -14.76
C VAL A 237 -18.30 -10.11 -15.83
N SER A 238 -18.04 -9.52 -17.00
CA SER A 238 -17.40 -10.19 -18.14
C SER A 238 -16.05 -10.84 -17.79
N TYR A 239 -15.27 -10.23 -16.88
CA TYR A 239 -13.99 -10.76 -16.41
C TYR A 239 -14.09 -12.12 -15.69
N THR A 240 -15.29 -12.49 -15.25
CA THR A 240 -15.55 -13.75 -14.53
C THR A 240 -15.73 -14.93 -15.48
N GLY A 241 -15.93 -14.69 -16.78
CA GLY A 241 -16.31 -15.72 -17.75
C GLY A 241 -17.77 -16.18 -17.63
N HIS A 242 -18.56 -15.63 -16.71
CA HIS A 242 -19.99 -15.91 -16.59
C HIS A 242 -20.84 -14.96 -17.44
N GLN A 243 -21.88 -15.51 -18.06
CA GLN A 243 -22.92 -14.73 -18.75
C GLN A 243 -24.21 -14.76 -17.92
N VAL A 244 -24.62 -13.59 -17.43
CA VAL A 244 -25.85 -13.39 -16.68
C VAL A 244 -27.04 -13.41 -17.62
N THR A 245 -28.02 -14.25 -17.30
CA THR A 245 -29.23 -14.44 -18.10
C THR A 245 -30.47 -13.96 -17.36
N LEU A 246 -31.54 -13.65 -18.09
CA LEU A 246 -32.82 -13.29 -17.48
C LEU A 246 -33.36 -14.38 -16.52
N PRO A 247 -33.25 -15.70 -16.81
CA PRO A 247 -33.54 -16.75 -15.84
C PRO A 247 -32.77 -16.64 -14.52
N SER A 248 -31.48 -16.29 -14.56
CA SER A 248 -30.66 -16.07 -13.35
C SER A 248 -31.21 -14.88 -12.54
N MET A 249 -31.61 -13.79 -13.21
CA MET A 249 -32.22 -12.63 -12.53
C MET A 249 -33.59 -12.96 -11.94
N ARG A 250 -34.42 -13.74 -12.65
CA ARG A 250 -35.73 -14.23 -12.16
C ARG A 250 -35.58 -15.22 -11.00
N PHE A 251 -34.46 -15.92 -10.90
CA PHE A 251 -34.15 -16.73 -9.73
C PHE A 251 -33.87 -15.86 -8.50
N LEU A 252 -33.05 -14.81 -8.65
CA LEU A 252 -32.78 -13.85 -7.58
C LEU A 252 -34.01 -13.05 -7.15
N GLU A 253 -34.90 -12.73 -8.09
CA GLU A 253 -36.19 -12.10 -7.80
C GLU A 253 -37.09 -13.02 -6.95
N ARG A 254 -37.16 -14.32 -7.27
CA ARG A 254 -37.92 -15.30 -6.47
C ARG A 254 -37.36 -15.47 -5.05
N GLN A 255 -36.07 -15.25 -4.86
CA GLN A 255 -35.43 -15.23 -3.54
C GLN A 255 -35.57 -13.88 -2.83
N ASN A 256 -36.29 -12.92 -3.41
CA ASN A 256 -36.46 -11.55 -2.92
C ASN A 256 -35.13 -10.81 -2.74
N LEU A 257 -34.11 -11.09 -3.57
CA LEU A 257 -32.80 -10.43 -3.50
C LEU A 257 -32.66 -9.29 -4.51
N VAL A 258 -33.32 -9.43 -5.67
CA VAL A 258 -33.30 -8.43 -6.75
C VAL A 258 -34.74 -8.13 -7.17
N ALA A 259 -35.10 -6.85 -7.24
CA ALA A 259 -36.33 -6.40 -7.86
C ALA A 259 -36.10 -6.16 -9.35
N ILE A 260 -37.07 -6.56 -10.17
CA ILE A 260 -37.07 -6.28 -11.61
C ILE A 260 -38.08 -5.18 -11.88
N GLU A 261 -37.60 -4.02 -12.31
CA GLU A 261 -38.39 -2.83 -12.60
C GLU A 261 -38.41 -2.56 -14.12
N GLY A 262 -39.46 -1.90 -14.61
CA GLY A 262 -39.59 -1.51 -16.02
C GLY A 262 -40.33 -2.50 -16.92
N ASP A 263 -40.55 -2.08 -18.17
CA ASP A 263 -41.28 -2.85 -19.18
C ASP A 263 -40.38 -3.89 -19.87
N ALA A 264 -40.98 -4.83 -20.60
CA ALA A 264 -40.32 -5.99 -21.22
C ALA A 264 -39.09 -5.66 -22.12
N GLY A 265 -38.90 -4.40 -22.54
CA GLY A 265 -37.75 -3.93 -23.32
C GLY A 265 -36.76 -3.02 -22.57
N GLN A 266 -37.03 -2.64 -21.32
CA GLN A 266 -36.19 -1.75 -20.50
C GLN A 266 -36.11 -2.25 -19.06
N LEU A 267 -35.94 -3.56 -18.88
CA LEU A 267 -35.82 -4.15 -17.55
C LEU A 267 -34.59 -3.60 -16.83
N ARG A 268 -34.83 -3.12 -15.61
CA ARG A 268 -33.84 -2.63 -14.67
C ARG A 268 -33.83 -3.52 -13.44
N PHE A 269 -32.64 -3.77 -12.91
CA PHE A 269 -32.43 -4.65 -11.78
C PHE A 269 -31.94 -3.85 -10.59
N VAL A 270 -32.67 -3.97 -9.48
CA VAL A 270 -32.43 -3.20 -8.26
C VAL A 270 -32.26 -4.14 -7.07
N LEU A 271 -31.33 -3.87 -6.15
CA LEU A 271 -31.25 -4.66 -4.91
C LEU A 271 -32.42 -4.35 -3.98
N THR A 272 -33.09 -5.40 -3.51
CA THR A 272 -34.06 -5.28 -2.42
C THR A 272 -33.35 -5.05 -1.08
N ALA A 273 -34.12 -4.80 -0.01
CA ALA A 273 -33.57 -4.76 1.34
C ALA A 273 -32.85 -6.08 1.72
N ASN A 274 -33.47 -7.23 1.43
CA ASN A 274 -32.87 -8.54 1.67
C ASN A 274 -31.63 -8.77 0.78
N GLY A 275 -31.64 -8.28 -0.46
CA GLY A 275 -30.49 -8.33 -1.35
C GLY A 275 -29.29 -7.56 -0.79
N ARG A 276 -29.52 -6.35 -0.28
CA ARG A 276 -28.47 -5.55 0.38
C ARG A 276 -27.92 -6.24 1.63
N GLU A 277 -28.78 -6.83 2.45
CA GLU A 277 -28.36 -7.61 3.61
C GLU A 277 -27.51 -8.83 3.21
N ALA A 278 -27.95 -9.58 2.18
CA ALA A 278 -27.19 -10.69 1.64
C ALA A 278 -25.82 -10.24 1.10
N SER A 279 -25.75 -9.16 0.32
CA SER A 279 -24.48 -8.59 -0.16
C SER A 279 -23.54 -8.16 0.97
N LEU A 280 -24.07 -7.59 2.05
CA LEU A 280 -23.27 -7.24 3.24
C LEU A 280 -22.70 -8.50 3.92
N GLN A 281 -23.50 -9.55 4.04
CA GLN A 281 -23.04 -10.83 4.59
C GLN A 281 -21.96 -11.45 3.68
N GLN A 282 -22.13 -11.42 2.36
CA GLN A 282 -21.13 -11.88 1.39
C GLN A 282 -19.82 -11.11 1.50
N LEU A 283 -19.89 -9.78 1.62
CA LEU A 283 -18.72 -8.92 1.81
C LEU A 283 -17.99 -9.25 3.12
N ALA A 284 -18.73 -9.49 4.20
CA ALA A 284 -18.14 -9.89 5.48
C ALA A 284 -17.40 -11.23 5.38
N LEU A 285 -17.99 -12.23 4.72
CA LEU A 285 -17.34 -13.52 4.48
C LEU A 285 -16.10 -13.39 3.59
N ALA A 286 -16.17 -12.59 2.52
CA ALA A 286 -15.02 -12.32 1.66
C ALA A 286 -13.87 -11.66 2.44
N LYS A 287 -14.18 -10.68 3.30
CA LYS A 287 -13.19 -10.05 4.19
C LYS A 287 -12.58 -11.01 5.19
N LEU A 288 -13.35 -11.96 5.73
CA LEU A 288 -12.84 -12.98 6.64
C LEU A 288 -11.82 -13.90 5.95
N VAL A 289 -12.11 -14.34 4.72
CA VAL A 289 -11.16 -15.13 3.90
C VAL A 289 -9.90 -14.33 3.61
N GLU A 290 -10.06 -13.05 3.27
CA GLU A 290 -8.93 -12.13 3.02
C GLU A 290 -8.07 -11.94 4.28
N GLU A 291 -8.69 -11.77 5.45
CA GLU A 291 -8.00 -11.59 6.73
C GLU A 291 -7.22 -12.84 7.14
N ASP A 292 -7.82 -14.03 7.03
CA ASP A 292 -7.14 -15.30 7.29
C ASP A 292 -5.94 -15.51 6.35
N LEU A 293 -6.08 -15.18 5.07
CA LEU A 293 -4.98 -15.27 4.10
C LEU A 293 -3.88 -14.24 4.40
N ALA A 294 -4.26 -13.00 4.71
CA ALA A 294 -3.32 -11.94 5.06
C ALA A 294 -2.55 -12.24 6.35
N ALA A 295 -3.20 -12.86 7.34
CA ALA A 295 -2.54 -13.32 8.56
C ALA A 295 -1.49 -14.42 8.27
N LYS A 296 -1.77 -15.33 7.34
CA LYS A 296 -0.84 -16.40 6.93
C LYS A 296 0.32 -15.90 6.08
N LEU A 297 0.06 -14.98 5.15
CA LEU A 297 1.10 -14.37 4.29
C LEU A 297 1.94 -13.35 5.06
N GLY A 298 1.34 -12.67 6.03
CA GLY A 298 1.88 -11.48 6.66
C GLY A 298 1.32 -10.20 6.00
N PRO A 299 1.01 -9.16 6.80
CA PRO A 299 0.31 -7.98 6.31
C PRO A 299 1.08 -7.23 5.21
N ALA A 300 2.41 -7.19 5.31
CA ALA A 300 3.27 -6.53 4.32
C ALA A 300 3.24 -7.23 2.95
N ASP A 301 3.34 -8.55 2.93
CA ASP A 301 3.33 -9.32 1.68
C ASP A 301 1.92 -9.33 1.07
N ALA A 302 0.86 -9.37 1.88
CA ALA A 302 -0.51 -9.22 1.41
C ALA A 302 -0.75 -7.85 0.74
N GLN A 303 -0.25 -6.77 1.34
CA GLN A 303 -0.35 -5.43 0.75
C GLN A 303 0.46 -5.32 -0.55
N ALA A 304 1.67 -5.88 -0.58
CA ALA A 304 2.48 -5.90 -1.78
C ALA A 304 1.81 -6.68 -2.92
N LEU A 305 1.20 -7.83 -2.61
CA LEU A 305 0.42 -8.62 -3.57
C LEU A 305 -0.74 -7.81 -4.15
N LYS A 306 -1.50 -7.08 -3.34
CA LYS A 306 -2.59 -6.21 -3.82
C LYS A 306 -2.09 -5.16 -4.81
N VAL A 307 -0.96 -4.51 -4.52
CA VAL A 307 -0.37 -3.51 -5.42
C VAL A 307 0.07 -4.15 -6.74
N LEU A 308 0.74 -5.30 -6.68
CA LEU A 308 1.19 -6.03 -7.87
C LEU A 308 0.00 -6.49 -8.73
N LEU A 309 -1.07 -7.00 -8.11
CA LEU A 309 -2.29 -7.40 -8.81
C LEU A 309 -2.98 -6.19 -9.47
N LYS A 310 -3.11 -5.05 -8.77
CA LYS A 310 -3.66 -3.82 -9.37
C LYS A 310 -2.85 -3.35 -10.57
N ARG A 311 -1.52 -3.35 -10.47
CA ARG A 311 -0.63 -3.00 -11.59
C ARG A 311 -0.79 -3.96 -12.76
N LEU A 312 -0.86 -5.27 -12.49
CA LEU A 312 -1.10 -6.27 -13.51
C LEU A 312 -2.43 -6.01 -14.22
N ILE A 313 -3.52 -5.84 -13.46
CA ILE A 313 -4.86 -5.56 -13.99
C ILE A 313 -4.83 -4.34 -14.91
N VAL A 314 -4.23 -3.22 -14.50
CA VAL A 314 -4.12 -2.00 -15.32
C VAL A 314 -3.35 -2.24 -16.62
N VAL A 315 -2.25 -2.99 -16.58
CA VAL A 315 -1.42 -3.25 -17.77
C VAL A 315 -2.06 -4.29 -18.71
N SER A 316 -2.88 -5.18 -18.18
CA SER A 316 -3.57 -6.24 -18.95
C SER A 316 -5.03 -5.92 -19.28
N ASP A 317 -5.53 -4.74 -18.94
CA ASP A 317 -6.96 -4.39 -19.08
C ASP A 317 -7.38 -4.37 -20.56
N PRO A 318 -8.35 -5.19 -20.98
CA PRO A 318 -8.87 -5.16 -22.36
C PRO A 318 -9.83 -3.98 -22.61
N GLY A 319 -10.01 -3.06 -21.65
CA GLY A 319 -10.92 -1.92 -21.72
C GLY A 319 -12.24 -2.18 -20.99
N LEU A 320 -12.19 -2.88 -19.85
CA LEU A 320 -13.37 -3.11 -19.01
C LEU A 320 -13.86 -1.80 -18.38
N PRO A 321 -15.19 -1.64 -18.18
CA PRO A 321 -15.72 -0.43 -17.57
C PRO A 321 -15.31 -0.31 -16.10
N ASP A 322 -15.00 0.91 -15.68
CA ASP A 322 -14.76 1.21 -14.26
C ASP A 322 -16.07 1.14 -13.47
N LEU A 323 -16.21 0.11 -12.64
CA LEU A 323 -17.36 -0.12 -11.77
C LEU A 323 -17.47 0.92 -10.64
N TRP A 324 -16.37 1.57 -10.26
CA TRP A 324 -16.32 2.55 -9.17
C TRP A 324 -16.40 4.00 -9.64
N ALA A 325 -16.37 4.26 -10.95
CA ALA A 325 -16.54 5.61 -11.48
C ALA A 325 -17.88 6.24 -11.01
N PRO A 326 -17.93 7.55 -10.78
CA PRO A 326 -19.19 8.24 -10.50
C PRO A 326 -20.14 8.17 -11.72
N ARG A 327 -21.45 8.26 -11.45
CA ARG A 327 -22.49 8.35 -12.49
C ARG A 327 -22.55 9.73 -13.12
#